data_AF-R9LY99-F1
#
_entry.id   AF-R9LY99-F1
#
_cell.length_a   1.000
_cell.length_b   1.000
_cell.length_c   1.000
_cell.angle_alpha   90.00
_cell.angle_beta   90.00
_cell.angle_gamma   90.00
#
_symmetry.space_group_name_H-M   'P 1'
#
loop_
_entity.id
_entity.type
_entity.pdbx_description
1 polymer ?
#
loop_
_entity_poly.entity_id
_entity_poly.type
_entity_poly.pdbx_seq_one_letter_code
_entity_poly.pdbx_strand_id
1 'polypeptide(L)'
;MKSLTPLAKMILETLEPDPTKQQQWLDRPDLYAPSQDPEMESFKEMMEDMKRNGDKVFVAGDYDCGATRFWTDKNPDTIIY
;
A
#
# COMPACT_ATOMS: atom_id res chain seq x y z
N MET A 1 -18.82 22.73 3.39
CA MET A 1 -17.99 21.64 3.96
C MET A 1 -18.83 20.87 4.96
N LYS A 2 -18.92 19.52 4.89
CA LYS A 2 -19.46 18.75 6.02
C LYS A 2 -18.60 19.12 7.23
N SER A 3 -19.22 19.57 8.32
CA SER A 3 -18.46 19.96 9.51
C SER A 3 -17.68 18.75 10.00
N LEU A 4 -16.36 18.87 10.11
CA LEU A 4 -15.54 17.86 10.78
C LEU A 4 -16.12 17.58 12.16
N THR A 5 -16.03 16.33 12.60
CA THR A 5 -16.36 16.02 14.00
C THR A 5 -15.38 16.75 14.92
N PRO A 6 -15.75 17.04 16.18
CA PRO A 6 -14.84 17.68 17.13
C PRO A 6 -13.50 16.93 17.26
N LEU A 7 -13.52 15.60 17.27
CA LEU A 7 -12.31 14.78 17.30
C LEU A 7 -11.47 14.94 16.02
N ALA A 8 -12.08 14.88 14.84
CA ALA A 8 -11.36 15.03 13.58
C ALA A 8 -10.72 16.43 13.46
N LYS A 9 -11.39 17.47 13.99
CA LYS A 9 -10.84 18.81 14.06
C LYS A 9 -9.62 18.88 15.01
N MET A 10 -9.72 18.32 16.21
CA MET A 10 -8.57 18.27 17.14
C MET A 10 -7.38 17.52 16.54
N ILE A 11 -7.62 16.40 15.85
CA ILE A 11 -6.57 15.63 15.18
C ILE A 11 -5.91 16.48 14.07
N LEU A 12 -6.71 17.13 13.22
CA LEU A 12 -6.19 17.98 12.15
C LEU A 12 -5.36 19.14 12.70
N GLU A 13 -5.85 19.82 13.74
CA GLU A 13 -5.14 20.92 14.40
C GLU A 13 -3.83 20.46 15.07
N THR A 14 -3.78 19.20 15.51
CA THR A 14 -2.57 18.60 16.11
C THR A 14 -1.54 18.22 15.06
N LEU A 15 -1.97 17.60 13.95
CA LEU A 15 -1.07 17.10 12.90
C LEU A 15 -0.63 18.19 11.92
N GLU A 16 -1.51 19.15 11.62
CA GLU A 16 -1.25 20.31 10.75
C GLU A 16 -1.77 21.59 11.43
N PRO A 17 -0.92 22.27 12.23
CA PRO A 17 -1.32 23.46 12.96
C PRO A 17 -1.43 24.71 12.06
N ASP A 18 -0.86 24.70 10.85
CA ASP A 18 -0.94 25.83 9.91
C ASP A 18 -2.28 25.81 9.16
N PRO A 19 -3.20 26.77 9.42
CA PRO A 19 -4.51 26.78 8.79
C PRO A 19 -4.46 26.94 7.27
N THR A 20 -3.38 27.52 6.74
CA THR A 20 -3.22 27.71 5.29
C THR A 20 -2.94 26.39 4.57
N LYS A 21 -2.45 25.38 5.30
CA LYS A 21 -2.14 24.04 4.78
C LYS A 21 -3.21 23.02 5.10
N GLN A 22 -4.09 23.27 6.08
CA GLN A 22 -5.14 22.33 6.48
C GLN A 22 -6.08 21.93 5.33
N GLN A 23 -6.30 22.83 4.36
CA GLN A 23 -7.20 22.57 3.24
C GLN A 23 -6.77 21.36 2.40
N GLN A 24 -5.47 21.15 2.18
CA GLN A 24 -4.96 20.04 1.38
C GLN A 24 -5.32 18.66 1.98
N TRP A 25 -5.47 18.59 3.30
CA TRP A 25 -5.81 17.35 4.02
C TRP A 25 -7.31 17.06 3.99
N LEU A 26 -8.12 18.05 3.63
CA LEU A 26 -9.56 17.93 3.48
C LEU A 26 -9.97 17.68 2.03
N ASP A 27 -9.05 17.92 1.09
CA ASP A 27 -9.23 17.60 -0.30
C ASP A 27 -9.32 16.07 -0.45
N ARG A 28 -10.37 15.61 -1.12
CA ARG A 28 -10.60 14.21 -1.41
C ARG A 28 -10.30 14.01 -2.89
N PRO A 29 -9.06 13.65 -3.27
CA PRO A 29 -8.80 13.26 -4.64
C PRO A 29 -9.66 12.05 -4.99
N ASP A 30 -9.99 11.89 -6.26
CA ASP A 30 -10.63 10.68 -6.73
C ASP A 30 -9.74 9.48 -6.40
N LEU A 31 -10.31 8.49 -5.70
CA LEU A 31 -9.62 7.25 -5.44
C LEU A 31 -9.58 6.46 -6.75
N TYR A 32 -8.39 6.23 -7.29
CA TYR A 32 -8.21 5.28 -8.38
C TYR A 32 -8.43 3.87 -7.88
N ALA A 33 -9.06 3.03 -8.69
CA ALA A 33 -9.21 1.62 -8.35
C ALA A 33 -7.81 0.98 -8.35
N PRO A 34 -7.31 0.44 -7.22
CA PRO A 34 -5.98 -0.17 -7.15
C PRO A 34 -5.80 -1.30 -8.19
N SER A 35 -6.90 -1.88 -8.65
CA SER A 35 -6.93 -2.93 -9.67
C SER A 35 -6.45 -2.50 -11.05
N GLN A 36 -6.25 -1.21 -11.32
CA GLN A 36 -5.81 -0.67 -12.61
C GLN A 36 -4.35 -0.21 -12.61
N ASP A 37 -3.64 -0.37 -11.49
CA ASP A 37 -2.21 -0.04 -11.40
C ASP A 37 -1.40 -1.01 -12.29
N PRO A 38 -0.42 -0.55 -13.10
CA PRO A 38 0.43 -1.43 -13.91
C PRO A 38 1.11 -2.55 -13.11
N GLU A 39 1.40 -2.29 -11.84
CA GLU A 39 1.97 -3.22 -10.88
C GLU A 39 1.00 -4.37 -10.59
N MET A 40 -0.30 -4.09 -10.51
CA MET A 40 -1.34 -5.10 -10.32
C MET A 40 -1.55 -5.96 -11.57
N GLU A 41 -1.45 -5.38 -12.77
CA GLU A 41 -1.50 -6.16 -14.01
C GLU A 41 -0.27 -7.07 -14.15
N SER A 42 0.93 -6.55 -13.88
CA SER A 42 2.17 -7.33 -13.88
C SER A 42 2.13 -8.49 -12.88
N PHE A 43 1.56 -8.24 -11.69
CA PHE A 43 1.36 -9.28 -10.68
C PHE A 43 0.40 -10.38 -11.16
N LYS A 44 -0.72 -10.02 -11.81
CA LYS A 44 -1.67 -11.00 -12.37
C LYS A 44 -1.00 -11.90 -13.40
N GLU A 45 -0.24 -11.32 -14.33
CA GLU A 45 0.49 -12.08 -15.35
C GLU A 45 1.47 -13.07 -14.72
N MET A 46 2.28 -12.61 -13.77
CA MET A 46 3.21 -13.47 -13.03
C MET A 46 2.49 -14.66 -12.34
N MET A 47 1.35 -14.40 -11.70
CA MET A 47 0.58 -15.44 -11.00
C MET A 47 -0.01 -16.48 -11.95
N GLU A 48 -0.51 -16.07 -13.12
CA GLU A 48 -1.01 -17.01 -14.13
C GLU A 48 0.13 -17.85 -14.71
N ASP A 49 1.31 -17.28 -14.91
CA ASP A 49 2.50 -18.00 -15.37
C ASP A 49 2.96 -19.05 -14.36
N MET A 50 3.06 -18.68 -13.08
CA MET A 50 3.39 -19.61 -11.98
C MET A 50 2.38 -20.75 -11.88
N LYS A 51 1.09 -20.45 -12.03
CA LYS A 51 0.02 -21.46 -12.04
C LYS A 51 0.17 -22.44 -13.21
N ARG A 52 0.49 -21.96 -14.42
CA ARG A 52 0.72 -22.83 -15.58
C ARG A 52 1.91 -23.76 -15.38
N ASN A 53 2.94 -23.29 -14.68
CA ASN A 53 4.15 -24.06 -14.40
C ASN A 53 4.03 -24.98 -13.17
N GLY A 54 2.94 -24.86 -12.40
CA GLY A 54 2.76 -25.62 -11.16
C GLY A 54 3.64 -25.11 -10.00
N ASP A 55 4.11 -23.87 -10.10
CA ASP A 55 4.96 -23.25 -9.09
C ASP A 55 4.16 -22.93 -7.82
N LYS A 56 4.85 -23.00 -6.67
CA LYS A 56 4.27 -22.63 -5.38
C LYS A 56 4.55 -21.17 -5.10
N VAL A 57 3.50 -20.40 -4.83
CA VAL A 57 3.61 -18.99 -4.45
C VAL A 57 3.45 -18.86 -2.94
N PHE A 58 4.43 -18.24 -2.30
CA PHE A 58 4.33 -17.83 -0.90
C PHE A 58 4.03 -16.34 -0.86
N VAL A 59 2.83 -15.99 -0.38
CA VAL A 59 2.47 -14.60 -0.12
C VAL A 59 2.88 -14.29 1.31
N ALA A 60 4.03 -13.63 1.46
CA ALA A 60 4.41 -13.03 2.73
C ALA A 60 3.59 -11.74 2.89
N GLY A 61 2.40 -11.87 3.49
CA GLY A 61 1.61 -10.70 3.88
C GLY A 61 2.25 -10.07 5.10
N ASP A 62 3.00 -9.00 4.90
CA ASP A 62 3.25 -8.05 5.98
C ASP A 62 1.95 -7.25 6.15
N TYR A 63 1.21 -7.52 7.22
CA TYR A 63 -0.03 -6.81 7.51
C TYR A 63 0.21 -5.40 8.08
N ASP A 64 1.45 -4.90 8.03
CA ASP A 64 1.79 -3.50 8.27
C ASP A 64 2.64 -2.95 7.13
N CYS A 65 2.16 -1.86 6.52
CA CYS A 65 2.81 -1.19 5.39
C CYS A 65 4.20 -0.67 5.76
N GLY A 66 5.27 -1.39 5.38
CA GLY A 66 6.63 -0.90 5.55
C GLY A 66 7.69 -1.82 4.97
N ALA A 67 7.87 -1.79 3.64
CA ALA A 67 8.96 -2.43 2.89
C ALA A 67 8.80 -3.92 2.55
N THR A 68 7.79 -4.28 1.75
CA THR A 68 7.80 -5.56 1.02
C THR A 68 8.83 -5.50 -0.11
N ARG A 69 10.04 -6.04 0.12
CA ARG A 69 10.95 -6.42 -0.97
C ARG A 69 10.65 -7.85 -1.37
N PHE A 70 10.18 -8.06 -2.59
CA PHE A 70 10.03 -9.40 -3.16
C PHE A 70 11.43 -10.00 -3.41
N TRP A 71 11.76 -11.09 -2.74
CA TRP A 71 12.97 -11.88 -2.98
C TRP A 71 12.58 -13.22 -3.57
N THR A 72 13.25 -13.63 -4.65
CA THR A 72 13.16 -14.99 -5.17
C THR A 72 14.44 -15.71 -4.78
N ASP A 73 14.31 -16.66 -3.85
CA ASP A 73 15.44 -17.42 -3.34
C ASP A 73 15.92 -18.41 -4.41
N LYS A 74 17.20 -18.28 -4.80
CA LYS A 74 17.91 -19.30 -5.58
C LYS A 74 19.08 -19.90 -4.80
N ASN A 75 19.22 -19.64 -3.49
CA ASN A 75 20.32 -20.20 -2.71
C ASN A 75 19.99 -20.38 -1.21
N PRO A 76 19.72 -21.62 -0.76
CA PRO A 76 19.16 -21.92 0.57
C PRO A 76 20.10 -21.67 1.77
N ASP A 77 21.35 -21.23 1.55
CA ASP A 77 22.37 -21.10 2.60
C ASP A 77 22.56 -19.66 3.12
N THR A 78 21.69 -18.72 2.75
CA THR A 78 21.83 -17.33 3.21
C THR A 78 20.95 -17.06 4.43
N ILE A 79 21.49 -17.22 5.63
CA ILE A 79 20.90 -16.69 6.86
C ILE A 79 21.36 -15.24 7.01
N ILE A 80 20.43 -14.28 7.08
CA ILE A 80 20.70 -12.88 7.42
C ILE A 80 19.79 -12.49 8.58
N TYR A 81 20.38 -11.90 9.62
CA TYR A 81 19.74 -11.39 10.84
C TYR A 81 18.68 -10.32 10.57
#